data_AF-A0A7J7JDL2-F1
#
_entry.id   AF-A0A7J7JDL2-F1
#
_cell.length_a   1.000
_cell.length_b   1.000
_cell.length_c   1.000
_cell.angle_alpha   90.00
_cell.angle_beta   90.00
_cell.angle_gamma   90.00
#
_symmetry.space_group_name_H-M   'P 1'
#
loop_
_entity.id
_entity.type
_entity.pdbx_description
1 polymer ?
#
loop_
_entity_poly.entity_id
_entity_poly.type
_entity_poly.pdbx_seq_one_letter_code
_entity_poly.pdbx_strand_id
1 'polypeptide(L)'
;MALIQISYCLFILAVKKGLVSVVELLLSNGASPELLEQSTGCTALQISLIQLMNSTSETQIKLYEETSLAILNCADVDVTNCGLSGSSPLQMSILTQKPHITLAIISKASSRLTRSEINEAAKLLDNDGPQAYPHYKDVRVALETFKQATSKEPGDNCDLANHEIKNAVKSETIAKKAQGCESSVSYNAGTMREQAEHFLHFL
;
A
#
# COMPACT_ATOMS: atom_id res chain seq x y z
N MET A 1 -21.39 8.65 -21.38
CA MET A 1 -19.95 8.67 -21.04
C MET A 1 -19.62 9.57 -19.85
N ALA A 2 -20.26 10.73 -19.65
CA ALA A 2 -19.93 11.66 -18.55
C ALA A 2 -19.99 11.06 -17.13
N LEU A 3 -20.94 10.18 -16.84
CA LEU A 3 -21.10 9.55 -15.51
C LEU A 3 -19.90 8.69 -15.09
N ILE A 4 -19.26 7.99 -16.04
CA ILE A 4 -18.09 7.14 -15.75
C ILE A 4 -16.88 8.00 -15.37
N GLN A 5 -16.73 9.16 -16.01
CA GLN A 5 -15.64 10.10 -15.75
C GLN A 5 -15.79 10.81 -14.39
N ILE A 6 -17.02 11.08 -13.94
CA ILE A 6 -17.27 11.66 -12.61
C ILE A 6 -16.91 10.66 -11.50
N SER A 7 -17.35 9.41 -11.63
CA SER A 7 -17.02 8.35 -10.66
C SER A 7 -15.51 8.10 -10.56
N TYR A 8 -14.81 8.18 -11.69
CA TYR A 8 -13.35 8.09 -11.76
C TYR A 8 -12.68 9.19 -10.92
N CYS A 9 -13.10 10.44 -11.13
CA CYS A 9 -12.49 11.59 -10.47
C CYS A 9 -12.74 11.51 -8.96
N LEU A 10 -13.93 11.05 -8.57
CA LEU A 10 -14.32 10.92 -7.17
C LEU A 10 -13.43 9.93 -6.41
N PHE A 11 -13.13 8.77 -7.02
CA PHE A 11 -12.27 7.76 -6.39
C PHE A 11 -10.85 8.28 -6.16
N ILE A 12 -10.22 8.83 -7.21
CA ILE A 12 -8.86 9.39 -7.09
C ILE A 12 -8.83 10.56 -6.09
N LEU A 13 -9.87 11.40 -6.05
CA LEU A 13 -9.96 12.49 -5.10
C LEU A 13 -10.05 11.98 -3.65
N ALA A 14 -10.86 10.95 -3.40
CA ALA A 14 -10.97 10.34 -2.07
C ALA A 14 -9.62 9.80 -1.60
N VAL A 15 -8.87 9.14 -2.49
CA VAL A 15 -7.52 8.63 -2.21
C VAL A 15 -6.54 9.77 -1.89
N LYS A 16 -6.52 10.83 -2.71
CA LYS A 16 -5.69 12.02 -2.48
C LYS A 16 -6.00 12.77 -1.19
N LYS A 17 -7.17 12.53 -0.60
CA LYS A 17 -7.62 13.15 0.64
C LYS A 17 -7.52 12.22 1.85
N GLY A 18 -7.11 10.96 1.65
CA GLY A 18 -7.05 9.96 2.72
C GLY A 18 -8.41 9.63 3.32
N LEU A 19 -9.49 9.75 2.53
CA LEU A 19 -10.86 9.49 3.00
C LEU A 19 -11.15 7.98 2.98
N VAL A 20 -10.56 7.25 3.93
CA VAL A 20 -10.59 5.77 4.01
C VAL A 20 -11.99 5.20 3.77
N SER A 21 -12.99 5.66 4.52
CA SER A 21 -14.37 5.17 4.39
C SER A 21 -14.98 5.39 3.00
N VAL A 22 -14.65 6.50 2.35
CA VAL A 22 -15.13 6.81 0.99
C VAL A 22 -14.41 5.92 -0.03
N VAL A 23 -13.12 5.70 0.15
CA VAL A 23 -12.32 4.78 -0.69
C VAL A 23 -12.88 3.36 -0.60
N GLU A 24 -13.11 2.84 0.61
CA GLU A 24 -13.70 1.53 0.84
C GLU A 24 -15.10 1.41 0.22
N LEU A 25 -15.95 2.43 0.40
CA LEU A 25 -17.27 2.47 -0.19
C LEU A 25 -17.19 2.41 -1.73
N LEU A 26 -16.31 3.19 -2.35
CA LEU A 26 -16.17 3.21 -3.80
C LEU A 26 -15.62 1.87 -4.33
N LEU A 27 -14.62 1.28 -3.66
CA LEU A 27 -14.10 -0.06 -4.00
C LEU A 27 -15.21 -1.12 -3.90
N SER A 28 -16.04 -1.08 -2.86
CA SER A 28 -17.16 -2.02 -2.68
C SER A 28 -18.24 -1.88 -3.75
N ASN A 29 -18.34 -0.70 -4.38
CA ASN A 29 -19.24 -0.43 -5.51
C ASN A 29 -18.58 -0.67 -6.88
N GLY A 30 -17.41 -1.34 -6.91
CA GLY A 30 -16.74 -1.72 -8.16
C GLY A 30 -15.86 -0.63 -8.78
N ALA A 31 -15.49 0.40 -8.02
CA ALA A 31 -14.43 1.30 -8.46
C ALA A 31 -13.13 0.50 -8.70
N SER A 32 -12.50 0.73 -9.85
CA SER A 32 -11.25 0.05 -10.19
C SER A 32 -10.07 0.67 -9.41
N PRO A 33 -9.25 -0.11 -8.69
CA PRO A 33 -8.03 0.38 -8.06
C PRO A 33 -6.91 0.68 -9.07
N GLU A 34 -6.95 0.08 -10.26
CA GLU A 34 -5.97 0.26 -11.36
C GLU A 34 -6.20 1.53 -12.17
N LEU A 35 -7.04 2.41 -11.65
CA LEU A 35 -7.40 3.64 -12.29
C LEU A 35 -6.21 4.61 -12.28
N LEU A 36 -5.75 4.98 -13.47
CA LEU A 36 -4.60 5.86 -13.63
C LEU A 36 -5.03 7.32 -13.51
N GLU A 37 -4.39 8.08 -12.63
CA GLU A 37 -4.60 9.52 -12.51
C GLU A 37 -4.11 10.25 -13.76
N GLN A 38 -4.98 11.03 -14.43
CA GLN A 38 -4.71 11.55 -15.76
C GLN A 38 -3.46 12.44 -15.86
N SER A 39 -3.11 13.16 -14.79
CA SER A 39 -1.97 14.09 -14.80
C SER A 39 -0.62 13.43 -14.52
N THR A 40 -0.60 12.34 -13.77
CA THR A 40 0.62 11.68 -13.27
C THR A 40 0.81 10.27 -13.83
N GLY A 41 -0.25 9.67 -14.35
CA GLY A 41 -0.29 8.25 -14.76
C GLY A 41 -0.38 7.26 -13.59
N CYS A 42 -0.23 7.72 -12.34
CA CYS A 42 -0.09 6.82 -11.20
C CYS A 42 -1.43 6.13 -10.85
N THR A 43 -1.36 4.88 -10.37
CA THR A 43 -2.52 4.16 -9.82
C THR A 43 -2.96 4.76 -8.49
N ALA A 44 -4.14 4.36 -8.00
CA ALA A 44 -4.62 4.77 -6.68
C ALA A 44 -3.63 4.39 -5.55
N LEU A 45 -3.03 3.20 -5.62
CA LEU A 45 -2.05 2.76 -4.63
C LEU A 45 -0.79 3.64 -4.64
N GLN A 46 -0.27 3.96 -5.82
CA GLN A 46 0.91 4.83 -5.93
C GLN A 46 0.61 6.24 -5.42
N ILE A 47 -0.58 6.77 -5.69
CA ILE A 47 -1.01 8.09 -5.17
C ILE A 47 -1.06 8.06 -3.64
N SER A 48 -1.63 7.03 -3.01
CA SER A 48 -1.70 6.96 -1.55
C SER A 48 -0.31 6.88 -0.93
N LEU A 49 0.63 6.15 -1.55
CA LEU A 49 2.04 6.10 -1.11
C LEU A 49 2.75 7.46 -1.28
N ILE A 50 2.52 8.18 -2.38
CA ILE A 50 3.06 9.54 -2.58
C ILE A 50 2.54 10.50 -1.51
N GLN A 51 1.23 10.45 -1.20
CA GLN A 51 0.68 11.27 -0.13
C GLN A 51 1.25 10.89 1.24
N LEU A 52 1.46 9.59 1.50
CA LEU A 52 2.07 9.11 2.73
C LEU A 52 3.52 9.63 2.90
N MET A 53 4.32 9.63 1.83
CA MET A 53 5.69 10.20 1.86
C MET A 53 5.70 11.71 2.14
N ASN A 54 4.72 12.44 1.62
CA ASN A 54 4.63 13.89 1.76
C ASN A 54 3.92 14.34 3.05
N SER A 55 3.35 13.41 3.82
CA SER A 55 2.59 13.72 5.03
C SER A 55 3.51 13.99 6.21
N THR A 56 3.29 15.14 6.87
CA THR A 56 4.07 15.55 8.06
C THR A 56 3.30 15.38 9.36
N SER A 57 1.96 15.33 9.29
CA SER A 57 1.09 15.13 10.45
C SER A 57 0.85 13.65 10.72
N GLU A 58 0.96 13.23 11.99
CA GLU A 58 0.66 11.86 12.42
C GLU A 58 -0.76 11.42 12.01
N THR A 59 -1.74 12.32 12.11
CA THR A 59 -3.12 12.06 11.68
C THR A 59 -3.19 11.76 10.18
N GLN A 60 -2.49 12.55 9.36
CA GLN A 60 -2.46 12.33 7.90
C GLN A 60 -1.74 11.03 7.55
N ILE A 61 -0.60 10.77 8.20
CA ILE A 61 0.15 9.52 8.06
C ILE A 61 -0.77 8.33 8.31
N LYS A 62 -1.50 8.32 9.43
CA LYS A 62 -2.44 7.23 9.76
C LYS A 62 -3.52 7.06 8.69
N LEU A 63 -4.14 8.16 8.23
CA LEU A 63 -5.16 8.11 7.19
C LEU A 63 -4.62 7.53 5.87
N TYR A 64 -3.42 7.91 5.44
CA TYR A 64 -2.83 7.39 4.21
C TYR A 64 -2.29 5.96 4.36
N GLU A 65 -1.84 5.55 5.55
CA GLU A 65 -1.52 4.14 5.84
C GLU A 65 -2.78 3.28 5.69
N GLU A 66 -3.88 3.65 6.35
CA GLU A 66 -5.17 2.94 6.26
C GLU A 66 -5.72 2.94 4.83
N THR A 67 -5.65 4.08 4.13
CA THR A 67 -6.07 4.19 2.72
C THR A 67 -5.24 3.28 1.82
N SER A 68 -3.91 3.25 2.00
CA SER A 68 -3.02 2.40 1.20
C SER A 68 -3.33 0.92 1.41
N LEU A 69 -3.58 0.50 2.66
CA LEU A 69 -3.94 -0.89 2.96
C LEU A 69 -5.32 -1.27 2.38
N ALA A 70 -6.31 -0.38 2.44
CA ALA A 70 -7.62 -0.60 1.84
C ALA A 70 -7.53 -0.82 0.31
N ILE A 71 -6.77 0.04 -0.39
CA ILE A 71 -6.54 -0.09 -1.83
C ILE A 71 -5.73 -1.36 -2.13
N LEU A 72 -4.68 -1.62 -1.35
CA LEU A 72 -3.79 -2.77 -1.54
C LEU A 72 -4.54 -4.10 -1.52
N ASN A 73 -5.64 -4.22 -0.77
CA ASN A 73 -6.46 -5.44 -0.78
C ASN A 73 -7.08 -5.72 -2.16
N CYS A 74 -7.41 -4.68 -2.92
CA CYS A 74 -8.07 -4.79 -4.23
C CYS A 74 -7.11 -4.59 -5.42
N ALA A 75 -5.99 -3.90 -5.23
CA ALA A 75 -5.09 -3.50 -6.31
C ALA A 75 -4.15 -4.61 -6.80
N ASP A 76 -3.73 -4.51 -8.05
CA ASP A 76 -2.54 -5.16 -8.60
C ASP A 76 -1.30 -4.35 -8.19
N VAL A 77 -0.31 -5.04 -7.66
CA VAL A 77 0.91 -4.45 -7.09
C VAL A 77 2.05 -4.35 -8.09
N ASP A 78 1.87 -4.90 -9.28
CA ASP A 78 2.90 -4.95 -10.34
C ASP A 78 2.77 -3.77 -11.33
N VAL A 79 1.76 -2.91 -11.17
CA VAL A 79 1.50 -1.82 -12.12
C VAL A 79 2.50 -0.68 -11.94
N THR A 80 3.38 -0.51 -12.93
CA THR A 80 4.47 0.49 -12.94
C THR A 80 4.11 1.79 -13.66
N ASN A 81 2.83 2.15 -13.71
CA ASN A 81 2.34 3.26 -14.54
C ASN A 81 2.55 4.68 -13.97
N CYS A 82 3.39 4.87 -12.94
CA CYS A 82 3.57 6.19 -12.35
C CYS A 82 4.62 7.03 -13.10
N GLY A 83 4.12 7.84 -14.05
CA GLY A 83 4.81 8.98 -14.64
C GLY A 83 6.27 8.75 -15.03
N LEU A 84 7.09 9.79 -14.83
CA LEU A 84 8.48 9.89 -15.31
C LEU A 84 9.46 8.94 -14.60
N SER A 85 9.11 8.39 -13.43
CA SER A 85 10.01 7.51 -12.69
C SER A 85 9.79 6.04 -13.00
N GLY A 86 8.61 5.65 -13.51
CA GLY A 86 8.25 4.26 -13.75
C GLY A 86 8.33 3.40 -12.47
N SER A 87 8.29 4.02 -11.29
CA SER A 87 8.56 3.32 -10.04
C SER A 87 7.43 2.37 -9.68
N SER A 88 7.78 1.14 -9.29
CA SER A 88 6.78 0.17 -8.86
C SER A 88 6.21 0.54 -7.48
N PRO A 89 5.00 0.07 -7.13
CA PRO A 89 4.46 0.21 -5.78
C PRO A 89 5.41 -0.30 -4.69
N LEU A 90 6.16 -1.38 -4.96
CA LEU A 90 7.17 -1.92 -4.04
C LEU A 90 8.33 -0.94 -3.80
N GLN A 91 8.84 -0.31 -4.85
CA GLN A 91 9.89 0.70 -4.71
C GLN A 91 9.40 1.91 -3.91
N MET A 92 8.19 2.39 -4.20
CA MET A 92 7.60 3.51 -3.46
C MET A 92 7.35 3.19 -1.99
N SER A 93 6.88 1.97 -1.67
CA SER A 93 6.60 1.61 -0.28
C SER A 93 7.86 1.58 0.59
N ILE A 94 9.01 1.24 0.01
CA ILE A 94 10.30 1.33 0.70
C ILE A 94 10.60 2.78 1.07
N LEU A 95 10.35 3.72 0.15
CA LEU A 95 10.58 5.15 0.38
C LEU A 95 9.64 5.76 1.43
N THR A 96 8.47 5.16 1.68
CA THR A 96 7.56 5.63 2.75
C THR A 96 8.10 5.42 4.17
N GLN A 97 9.16 4.61 4.33
CA GLN A 97 9.68 4.18 5.63
C GLN A 97 8.63 3.47 6.52
N LYS A 98 7.60 2.89 5.90
CA LYS A 98 6.56 2.09 6.56
C LYS A 98 6.75 0.60 6.25
N PRO A 99 7.46 -0.16 7.11
CA PRO A 99 7.83 -1.55 6.82
C PRO A 99 6.60 -2.44 6.62
N HIS A 100 5.58 -2.32 7.49
CA HIS A 100 4.34 -3.08 7.34
C HIS A 100 3.64 -2.94 5.97
N ILE A 101 3.63 -1.76 5.34
CA ILE A 101 3.07 -1.58 3.99
C ILE A 101 3.93 -2.30 2.95
N THR A 102 5.25 -2.17 3.08
CA THR A 102 6.20 -2.86 2.20
C THR A 102 6.06 -4.38 2.30
N LEU A 103 5.96 -4.90 3.53
CA LEU A 103 5.73 -6.34 3.75
C LEU A 103 4.39 -6.79 3.18
N ALA A 104 3.33 -5.97 3.28
CA ALA A 104 2.04 -6.28 2.70
C ALA A 104 2.11 -6.35 1.16
N ILE A 105 2.82 -5.41 0.52
CA ILE A 105 3.05 -5.44 -0.93
C ILE A 105 3.87 -6.68 -1.32
N ILE A 106 4.98 -6.95 -0.63
CA ILE A 106 5.82 -8.14 -0.87
C ILE A 106 4.98 -9.42 -0.75
N SER A 107 4.15 -9.52 0.30
CA SER A 107 3.27 -10.68 0.53
C SER A 107 2.20 -10.85 -0.56
N LYS A 108 1.79 -9.77 -1.21
CA LYS A 108 0.79 -9.82 -2.29
C LYS A 108 1.44 -10.06 -3.66
N ALA A 109 2.61 -9.49 -3.89
CA ALA A 109 3.39 -9.60 -5.12
C ALA A 109 4.20 -10.92 -5.19
N SER A 110 4.21 -11.71 -4.12
CA SER A 110 5.09 -12.85 -3.89
C SER A 110 5.24 -13.84 -5.06
N SER A 111 4.16 -14.09 -5.79
CA SER A 111 4.17 -15.01 -6.94
C SER A 111 4.63 -14.38 -8.26
N ARG A 112 4.83 -13.06 -8.29
CA ARG A 112 5.02 -12.27 -9.52
C ARG A 112 6.27 -11.39 -9.51
N LEU A 113 6.85 -11.11 -8.33
CA LEU A 113 8.07 -10.32 -8.21
C LEU A 113 9.22 -10.94 -9.02
N THR A 114 9.77 -10.15 -9.93
CA THR A 114 10.96 -10.54 -10.67
C THR A 114 12.21 -10.37 -9.81
N ARG A 115 13.26 -11.13 -10.13
CA ARG A 115 14.58 -10.98 -9.49
C ARG A 115 15.15 -9.57 -9.68
N SER A 116 14.81 -8.89 -10.78
CA SER A 116 15.26 -7.51 -11.04
C SER A 116 14.63 -6.55 -10.02
N GLU A 117 13.30 -6.62 -9.84
CA GLU A 117 12.58 -5.77 -8.89
C GLU A 117 13.04 -5.98 -7.45
N ILE A 118 13.26 -7.23 -7.04
CA ILE A 118 13.79 -7.56 -5.71
C ILE A 118 15.18 -6.94 -5.51
N ASN A 119 16.06 -7.02 -6.51
CA ASN A 119 17.40 -6.44 -6.42
C ASN A 119 17.36 -4.91 -6.39
N GLU A 120 16.46 -4.28 -7.14
CA GLU A 120 16.27 -2.82 -7.11
C GLU A 120 15.71 -2.35 -5.77
N ALA A 121 14.72 -3.05 -5.23
CA ALA A 121 14.20 -2.83 -3.89
C ALA A 121 15.30 -2.97 -2.81
N ALA A 122 16.14 -4.00 -2.90
CA ALA A 122 17.25 -4.19 -1.97
C ALA A 122 18.29 -3.06 -2.05
N LYS A 123 18.62 -2.59 -3.27
CA LYS A 123 19.53 -1.44 -3.45
C LYS A 123 19.01 -0.17 -2.78
N LEU A 124 17.70 0.08 -2.85
CA LEU A 124 17.09 1.23 -2.17
C LEU A 124 17.28 1.17 -0.65
N LEU A 125 17.24 -0.03 -0.05
CA LEU A 125 17.49 -0.21 1.38
C LEU A 125 18.96 -0.04 1.76
N ASP A 126 19.89 -0.31 0.83
CA ASP A 126 21.33 -0.24 1.08
C ASP A 126 21.92 1.16 0.87
N ASN A 127 21.33 1.98 0.01
CA ASN A 127 21.83 3.33 -0.29
C ASN A 127 21.90 4.26 0.94
N ASP A 128 20.99 4.10 1.90
CA ASP A 128 20.98 4.90 3.13
C ASP A 128 21.83 4.27 4.26
N GLY A 129 22.45 3.11 3.99
CA GLY A 129 23.25 2.35 4.93
C GLY A 129 22.39 1.48 5.88
N PRO A 130 22.91 0.32 6.35
CA PRO A 130 22.17 -0.62 7.18
C PRO A 130 21.72 -0.07 8.55
N GLN A 131 22.23 1.09 8.95
CA GLN A 131 21.89 1.79 10.20
C GLN A 131 20.72 2.78 10.05
N ALA A 132 20.39 3.23 8.82
CA ALA A 132 19.38 4.29 8.64
C ALA A 132 17.96 3.83 9.01
N TYR A 133 17.65 2.55 8.81
CA TYR A 133 16.30 2.01 9.05
C TYR A 133 16.34 0.70 9.82
N PRO A 134 16.55 0.73 11.15
CA PRO A 134 16.55 -0.47 11.98
C PRO A 134 15.22 -1.24 11.88
N HIS A 135 14.12 -0.55 11.59
CA HIS A 135 12.78 -1.13 11.39
C HIS A 135 12.60 -1.89 10.07
N TYR A 136 13.57 -1.84 9.15
CA TYR A 136 13.53 -2.55 7.85
C TYR A 136 14.27 -3.88 7.86
N LYS A 137 14.74 -4.35 9.02
CA LYS A 137 15.38 -5.67 9.15
C LYS A 137 14.48 -6.78 8.59
N ASP A 138 13.20 -6.76 8.92
CA ASP A 138 12.24 -7.78 8.47
C ASP A 138 11.97 -7.71 6.97
N VAL A 139 11.96 -6.49 6.40
CA VAL A 139 11.84 -6.27 4.95
C VAL A 139 13.07 -6.83 4.21
N ARG A 140 14.28 -6.57 4.72
CA ARG A 140 15.53 -7.12 4.15
C ARG A 140 15.53 -8.63 4.18
N VAL A 141 15.13 -9.23 5.30
CA VAL A 141 15.01 -10.70 5.44
C VAL A 141 14.00 -11.22 4.43
N ALA A 142 12.82 -10.61 4.31
CA ALA A 142 11.80 -11.03 3.35
C ALA A 142 12.29 -10.97 1.89
N LEU A 143 12.98 -9.90 1.50
CA LEU A 143 13.55 -9.75 0.15
C LEU A 143 14.64 -10.78 -0.13
N GLU A 144 15.53 -11.04 0.81
CA GLU A 144 16.58 -12.05 0.65
C GLU A 144 16.01 -13.48 0.62
N THR A 145 15.00 -13.79 1.44
CA THR A 145 14.24 -15.05 1.35
C THR A 145 13.65 -15.22 -0.05
N PHE A 146 13.03 -14.17 -0.61
CA PHE A 146 12.50 -14.22 -1.98
C PHE A 146 13.57 -14.42 -3.04
N LYS A 147 14.69 -13.71 -2.92
CA LYS A 147 15.82 -13.82 -3.83
C LYS A 147 16.42 -15.23 -3.83
N GLN A 148 16.47 -15.88 -2.67
CA GLN A 148 16.89 -17.29 -2.56
C GLN A 148 15.85 -18.23 -3.17
N ALA A 149 14.55 -18.00 -2.93
CA ALA A 149 13.47 -18.82 -3.48
C ALA A 149 13.45 -18.78 -5.01
N THR A 150 13.60 -17.59 -5.60
CA THR A 150 13.63 -17.38 -7.07
C THR A 150 14.91 -17.87 -7.75
N SER A 151 15.97 -18.15 -6.99
CA SER A 151 17.24 -18.68 -7.53
C SER A 151 17.26 -20.20 -7.72
N LYS A 152 16.34 -20.92 -7.05
CA LYS A 152 16.22 -22.37 -7.17
C LYS A 152 15.27 -22.70 -8.33
N GLU A 153 15.54 -23.81 -9.03
CA GLU A 153 14.67 -24.30 -10.11
C GLU A 153 13.21 -24.42 -9.62
N PRO A 154 12.20 -24.20 -10.49
CA PRO A 154 10.79 -23.95 -10.14
C PRO A 154 10.00 -25.16 -9.58
N GLY A 155 10.62 -25.98 -8.72
CA GLY A 155 10.06 -27.22 -8.19
C GLY A 155 9.13 -27.08 -6.98
N ASP A 156 9.55 -26.47 -5.86
CA ASP A 156 8.82 -26.63 -4.58
C ASP A 156 8.94 -25.46 -3.56
N ASN A 157 9.59 -24.33 -3.90
CA ASN A 157 10.10 -23.42 -2.85
C ASN A 157 9.31 -22.11 -2.62
N CYS A 158 8.26 -21.83 -3.40
CA CYS A 158 7.47 -20.60 -3.27
C CYS A 158 6.56 -20.58 -2.01
N ASP A 159 6.05 -21.74 -1.60
CA ASP A 159 5.13 -21.83 -0.46
C ASP A 159 5.82 -21.56 0.88
N LEU A 160 7.10 -21.93 1.00
CA LEU A 160 7.90 -21.68 2.20
C LEU A 160 8.17 -20.19 2.39
N ALA A 161 8.58 -19.48 1.32
CA ALA A 161 8.78 -18.04 1.36
C ALA A 161 7.49 -17.29 1.76
N ASN A 162 6.36 -17.68 1.15
CA ASN A 162 5.04 -17.12 1.47
C ASN A 162 4.66 -17.33 2.95
N HIS A 163 4.97 -18.50 3.52
CA HIS A 163 4.69 -18.82 4.91
C HIS A 163 5.54 -17.96 5.87
N GLU A 164 6.84 -17.81 5.60
CA GLU A 164 7.73 -16.98 6.43
C GLU A 164 7.31 -15.51 6.44
N ILE A 165 6.92 -14.97 5.28
CA ILE A 165 6.45 -13.58 5.15
C ILE A 165 5.14 -13.36 5.89
N LYS A 166 4.17 -14.29 5.73
CA LYS A 166 2.90 -14.23 6.47
C LYS A 166 3.15 -14.24 7.99
N ASN A 167 4.14 -14.98 8.47
CA ASN A 167 4.51 -15.00 9.87
C ASN A 167 5.15 -13.68 10.32
N ALA A 168 6.04 -13.10 9.51
CA ALA A 168 6.64 -11.78 9.78
C ALA A 168 5.58 -10.67 9.87
N VAL A 169 4.63 -10.62 8.92
CA VAL A 169 3.51 -9.66 8.92
C VAL A 169 2.62 -9.85 10.15
N LYS A 170 2.30 -11.11 10.50
CA LYS A 170 1.52 -11.41 11.71
C LYS A 170 2.24 -10.96 12.97
N SER A 171 3.54 -11.21 13.11
CA SER A 171 4.30 -10.79 14.29
C SER A 171 4.34 -9.27 14.45
N GLU A 172 4.50 -8.51 13.36
CA GLU A 172 4.47 -7.04 13.43
C GLU A 172 3.08 -6.51 13.80
N THR A 173 2.02 -7.10 13.22
CA THR A 173 0.63 -6.74 13.54
C THR A 173 0.29 -7.02 15.00
N ILE A 174 0.77 -8.15 15.55
CA ILE A 174 0.59 -8.51 16.96
C ILE A 174 1.37 -7.56 17.86
N ALA A 175 2.61 -7.20 17.50
CA ALA A 175 3.41 -6.24 18.25
C ALA A 175 2.75 -4.86 18.33
N LYS A 176 2.18 -4.36 17.22
CA LYS A 176 1.43 -3.10 17.20
C LYS A 176 0.14 -3.15 18.02
N LYS A 177 -0.60 -4.26 17.97
CA LYS A 177 -1.79 -4.46 18.83
C LYS A 177 -1.43 -4.49 20.32
N ALA A 178 -0.29 -5.09 20.68
CA ALA A 178 0.19 -5.12 22.05
C ALA A 178 0.63 -3.73 22.56
N GLN A 179 1.09 -2.85 21.67
CA GLN A 179 1.51 -1.48 22.00
C GLN A 179 0.35 -0.46 21.98
N GLY A 180 -0.79 -0.78 21.37
CA GLY A 180 -1.91 0.15 21.12
C GLY A 180 -3.25 -0.24 21.76
N CYS A 181 -3.26 -1.01 22.84
CA CYS A 181 -4.50 -1.39 23.52
C CYS A 181 -4.92 -0.30 24.53
N GLU A 182 -5.57 0.77 24.05
CA GLU A 182 -6.58 1.59 24.77
C GLU A 182 -7.07 2.75 23.89
N SER A 183 -7.96 2.48 22.92
CA SER A 183 -8.95 3.44 22.41
C SER A 183 -9.82 2.79 21.34
N SER A 184 -10.84 2.04 21.78
CA SER A 184 -11.94 1.63 20.92
C SER A 184 -12.85 2.84 20.64
N VAL A 185 -12.69 3.47 19.48
CA VAL A 185 -13.70 4.40 18.95
C VAL A 185 -14.72 3.58 18.18
N SER A 186 -15.89 3.41 18.78
CA SER A 186 -17.08 2.86 18.12
C SER A 186 -17.62 3.89 17.12
N TYR A 187 -17.36 3.70 15.83
CA TYR A 187 -17.97 4.53 14.78
C TYR A 187 -19.40 4.07 14.49
N ASN A 188 -20.34 4.97 14.72
CA ASN A 188 -21.77 4.75 14.54
C ASN A 188 -22.12 4.91 13.05
N ALA A 189 -22.73 3.90 12.42
CA ALA A 189 -22.98 3.86 10.97
C ALA A 189 -23.85 5.02 10.43
N GLY A 190 -24.54 5.76 11.31
CA GLY A 190 -25.34 6.93 10.95
C GLY A 190 -24.53 8.14 10.45
N THR A 191 -23.30 8.36 10.97
CA THR A 191 -22.53 9.58 10.65
C THR A 191 -21.89 9.56 9.27
N MET A 192 -21.64 8.38 8.69
CA MET A 192 -21.03 8.28 7.35
C MET A 192 -21.99 8.70 6.23
N ARG A 193 -23.29 8.48 6.41
CA ARG A 193 -24.30 8.89 5.41
C ARG A 193 -24.44 10.41 5.35
N GLU A 194 -24.46 11.07 6.51
CA GLU A 194 -24.55 12.54 6.58
C GLU A 194 -23.29 13.22 6.02
N GLN A 195 -22.10 12.66 6.26
CA GLN A 195 -20.86 13.19 5.68
C GLN A 195 -20.79 13.00 4.16
N ALA A 196 -21.32 11.89 3.63
CA ALA A 196 -21.40 11.65 2.20
C ALA A 196 -22.40 12.59 1.51
N GLU A 197 -23.56 12.85 2.12
CA GLU A 197 -24.57 13.78 1.60
C GLU A 197 -24.07 15.24 1.61
N HIS A 198 -23.33 15.63 2.65
CA HIS A 198 -22.72 16.97 2.74
C HIS A 198 -21.60 17.19 1.70
N PHE A 199 -20.89 16.12 1.33
CA PHE A 199 -19.86 16.16 0.29
C PHE A 199 -20.45 16.24 -1.13
N LEU A 200 -21.58 15.57 -1.37
CA LEU A 200 -22.32 15.65 -2.64
C LEU A 200 -22.97 17.02 -2.88
N HIS A 201 -23.31 17.75 -1.82
CA HIS A 201 -23.87 19.10 -1.93
C HIS A 201 -22.82 20.19 -2.26
N PHE A 202 -21.53 19.86 -2.16
CA PHE A 202 -20.42 20.78 -2.40
C PHE A 202 -19.79 20.63 -3.79
N LEU A 203 -20.25 19.65 -4.59
CA LEU A 203 -19.87 19.41 -5.98
C LEU A 203 -20.98 19.89 -6.92
#